data_AF-A0A5C1YR40-F1
#
_entry.id   AF-A0A5C1YR40-F1
#
_cell.length_a   1.000
_cell.length_b   1.000
_cell.length_c   1.000
_cell.angle_alpha   90.00
_cell.angle_beta   90.00
_cell.angle_gamma   90.00
#
_symmetry.space_group_name_H-M   'P 1'
#
loop_
_entity.id
_entity.type
_entity.pdbx_description
1 polymer ?
#
loop_
_entity_poly.entity_id
_entity_poly.type
_entity_poly.pdbx_seq_one_letter_code
_entity_poly.pdbx_strand_id
1 'polypeptide(L)'
;MANADTTFLYAHLTVAGPEREVGEFERRARGPGVIPWYFDGDVLEEDIFLMAIQAPDRSLTVEGCRILAHQFRLRAEERHSQVLALVEAGDTRCPLDLHALLPVPESLLRRGLSDSRSRAWLREQWGVETALRKVVVLPEKKNRSTKSIKSRALQYGFFSEKSLPERAVRRLTALWPALHFTLVEREAF
;
A
#
# COMPACT_ATOMS: atom_id res chain seq x y z
N MET A 1 -5.43 24.66 -7.21
CA MET A 1 -5.41 23.85 -8.44
C MET A 1 -5.45 22.38 -8.05
N ALA A 2 -6.60 21.73 -8.13
CA ALA A 2 -6.73 20.29 -7.88
C ALA A 2 -6.58 19.55 -9.21
N ASN A 3 -5.35 19.16 -9.57
CA ASN A 3 -5.15 18.12 -10.56
C ASN A 3 -5.22 16.78 -9.82
N ALA A 4 -6.42 16.21 -9.74
CA ALA A 4 -6.66 14.93 -9.07
C ALA A 4 -7.31 13.93 -10.02
N ASP A 5 -6.78 13.78 -11.23
CA ASP A 5 -6.89 12.49 -11.92
C ASP A 5 -5.90 11.54 -11.25
N THR A 6 -6.29 10.98 -10.11
CA THR A 6 -5.59 9.85 -9.52
C THR A 6 -5.89 8.64 -10.38
N THR A 7 -5.10 8.42 -11.43
CA THR A 7 -5.19 7.23 -12.26
C THR A 7 -4.71 6.03 -11.46
N PHE A 8 -5.63 5.11 -11.17
CA PHE A 8 -5.30 3.80 -10.62
C PHE A 8 -5.07 2.82 -11.76
N LEU A 9 -3.98 2.06 -11.68
CA LEU A 9 -3.70 0.95 -12.59
C LEU A 9 -4.12 -0.35 -11.92
N TYR A 10 -4.86 -1.18 -12.65
CA TYR A 10 -5.17 -2.54 -12.21
C TYR A 10 -4.10 -3.49 -12.74
N ALA A 11 -3.59 -4.37 -11.88
CA ALA A 11 -2.50 -5.25 -12.26
C ALA A 11 -2.62 -6.63 -11.63
N HIS A 12 -2.05 -7.60 -12.32
CA HIS A 12 -1.91 -8.97 -11.85
C HIS A 12 -0.44 -9.29 -11.60
N LEU A 13 -0.14 -9.88 -10.45
CA LEU A 13 1.17 -10.48 -10.17
C LEU A 13 1.01 -11.99 -10.05
N THR A 14 1.70 -12.73 -10.90
CA THR A 14 1.81 -14.19 -10.81
C THR A 14 3.16 -14.56 -10.20
N VAL A 15 3.13 -15.48 -9.23
CA VAL A 15 4.30 -16.07 -8.57
C VAL A 15 4.26 -17.58 -8.81
N ALA A 16 5.26 -18.12 -9.51
CA ALA A 16 5.32 -19.53 -9.86
C ALA A 16 6.66 -20.16 -9.47
N GLY A 17 6.64 -21.41 -9.04
CA GLY A 17 7.85 -22.13 -8.65
C GLY A 17 7.54 -23.41 -7.86
N PRO A 18 8.53 -23.94 -7.13
CA PRO A 18 8.33 -25.07 -6.24
C PRO A 18 7.24 -24.78 -5.20
N GLU A 19 6.35 -25.74 -4.95
CA GLU A 19 5.20 -25.56 -4.05
C GLU A 19 5.59 -25.04 -2.66
N ARG A 20 6.67 -25.57 -2.09
CA ARG A 20 7.20 -25.15 -0.78
C ARG A 20 7.60 -23.67 -0.77
N GLU A 21 8.31 -23.22 -1.80
CA GLU A 21 8.79 -21.85 -1.93
C GLU A 21 7.63 -20.87 -2.15
N VAL A 22 6.66 -21.25 -3.00
CA VAL A 22 5.45 -20.45 -3.22
C VAL A 22 4.62 -20.35 -1.93
N GLY A 23 4.52 -21.44 -1.18
CA GLY A 23 3.83 -21.45 0.12
C GLY A 23 4.53 -20.61 1.18
N GLU A 24 5.87 -20.57 1.20
CA GLU A 24 6.61 -19.70 2.11
C GLU A 24 6.49 -18.22 1.72
N PHE A 25 6.59 -17.91 0.43
CA PHE A 25 6.32 -16.58 -0.08
C PHE A 25 4.92 -16.12 0.30
N GLU A 26 3.90 -16.95 0.07
CA GLU A 26 2.50 -16.62 0.41
C GLU A 26 2.34 -16.26 1.90
N ARG A 27 2.99 -17.01 2.81
CA ARG A 27 2.94 -16.70 4.24
C ARG A 27 3.62 -15.36 4.56
N ARG A 28 4.80 -15.10 3.99
CA ARG A 28 5.53 -13.84 4.23
C ARG A 28 4.92 -12.62 3.54
N ALA A 29 4.17 -12.86 2.46
CA ALA A 29 3.47 -11.81 1.72
C ALA A 29 2.24 -11.29 2.46
N ARG A 30 1.72 -12.05 3.45
CA ARG A 30 0.55 -11.63 4.20
C ARG A 30 0.91 -10.57 5.24
N GLY A 31 0.04 -9.58 5.36
CA GLY A 31 0.18 -8.52 6.35
C GLY A 31 -1.07 -7.67 6.49
N PRO A 32 -0.97 -6.55 7.21
CA PRO A 32 -2.09 -5.65 7.46
C PRO A 32 -2.57 -4.92 6.19
N GLY A 33 -1.75 -4.85 5.14
CA GLY A 33 -2.06 -4.13 3.89
C GLY A 33 -1.99 -2.60 4.04
N VAL A 34 -1.41 -2.13 5.13
CA VAL A 34 -1.25 -0.72 5.49
C VAL A 34 0.17 -0.47 5.97
N ILE A 35 0.71 0.70 5.65
CA ILE A 35 2.01 1.14 6.17
C ILE A 35 1.74 1.91 7.46
N PRO A 36 2.36 1.54 8.60
CA PRO A 36 2.17 2.22 9.88
C PRO A 36 3.00 3.51 9.94
N TRP A 37 2.66 4.49 9.11
CA TRP A 37 3.24 5.83 9.16
C TRP A 37 3.03 6.44 10.54
N TYR A 38 4.05 7.12 11.07
CA TYR A 38 3.85 8.01 12.21
C TYR A 38 2.81 9.07 11.87
N PHE A 39 2.00 9.41 12.86
CA PHE A 39 0.90 10.34 12.74
C PHE A 39 1.00 11.37 13.86
N ASP A 40 1.03 12.64 13.48
CA ASP A 40 1.04 13.78 14.39
C ASP A 40 -0.29 14.52 14.24
N GLY A 41 -1.18 14.34 15.21
CA GLY A 41 -2.51 14.94 15.18
C GLY A 41 -2.49 16.45 15.29
N ASP A 42 -1.54 17.00 16.06
CA ASP A 42 -1.46 18.45 16.31
C ASP A 42 -0.99 19.18 15.04
N VAL A 43 0.01 18.62 14.34
CA VAL A 43 0.45 19.13 13.03
C VAL A 43 -0.68 19.04 12.00
N LEU A 44 -1.46 17.95 11.99
CA LEU A 44 -2.61 17.83 11.09
C LEU A 44 -3.68 18.88 11.39
N GLU A 45 -4.00 19.12 12.67
CA GLU A 45 -4.99 20.14 13.07
C GLU A 45 -4.54 21.53 12.60
N GLU A 46 -3.26 21.87 12.80
CA GLU A 46 -2.69 23.13 12.32
C GLU A 46 -2.78 23.25 10.78
N ASP A 47 -2.37 22.22 10.03
CA ASP A 47 -2.40 22.21 8.56
C ASP A 47 -3.82 22.39 8.02
N ILE A 48 -4.81 21.69 8.59
CA ILE A 48 -6.21 21.81 8.18
C ILE A 48 -6.78 23.18 8.54
N PHE A 49 -6.43 23.74 9.71
CA PHE A 49 -6.85 25.09 10.09
C PHE A 49 -6.31 26.14 9.12
N LEU A 50 -5.00 26.08 8.81
CA LEU A 50 -4.35 26.99 7.86
C LEU A 50 -4.92 26.85 6.44
N MET A 51 -5.21 25.64 6.01
CA MET A 51 -5.88 25.39 4.73
C MET A 51 -7.28 26.01 4.69
N ALA A 52 -8.08 25.82 5.75
CA ALA A 52 -9.46 26.30 5.81
C ALA A 52 -9.54 27.83 5.88
N ILE A 53 -8.62 28.49 6.61
CA ILE A 53 -8.64 29.95 6.74
C ILE A 53 -8.18 30.67 5.46
N GLN A 54 -7.32 30.02 4.67
CA GLN A 54 -6.78 30.52 3.40
C GLN A 54 -7.65 30.17 2.17
N ALA A 55 -8.76 29.44 2.37
CA ALA A 55 -9.64 29.08 1.27
C ALA A 55 -10.23 30.35 0.59
N PRO A 56 -10.17 30.47 -0.75
CA PRO A 56 -10.58 31.68 -1.45
C PRO A 56 -12.08 32.01 -1.27
N ASP A 57 -12.92 30.98 -1.19
CA ASP A 57 -14.37 31.11 -1.00
C ASP A 57 -14.80 30.72 0.42
N ARG A 58 -13.99 31.07 1.42
CA ARG A 58 -14.23 30.67 2.82
C ARG A 58 -15.59 31.19 3.33
N SER A 59 -16.49 30.27 3.63
CA SER A 59 -17.79 30.54 4.28
C SER A 59 -17.75 30.40 5.81
N LEU A 60 -16.74 29.73 6.36
CA LEU A 60 -16.58 29.50 7.80
C LEU A 60 -15.94 30.73 8.49
N THR A 61 -16.35 30.95 9.74
CA THR A 61 -15.65 31.86 10.66
C THR A 61 -14.31 31.24 11.08
N VAL A 62 -13.41 32.04 11.66
CA VAL A 62 -12.15 31.54 12.21
C VAL A 62 -12.39 30.44 13.25
N GLU A 63 -13.38 30.63 14.12
CA GLU A 63 -13.80 29.61 15.10
C GLU A 63 -14.34 28.36 14.41
N GLY A 64 -15.16 28.52 13.36
CA GLY A 64 -15.63 27.40 12.54
C GLY A 64 -14.49 26.61 11.89
N CYS A 65 -13.42 27.28 11.43
CA CYS A 65 -12.21 26.62 10.92
C CYS A 65 -11.48 25.83 12.01
N ARG A 66 -11.38 26.36 13.24
CA ARG A 66 -10.78 25.64 14.39
C ARG A 66 -11.57 24.37 14.72
N ILE A 67 -12.89 24.48 14.83
CA ILE A 67 -13.78 23.34 15.09
C ILE A 67 -13.62 22.29 13.99
N LEU A 68 -13.61 22.71 12.72
CA LEU A 68 -13.42 21.82 11.59
C LEU A 68 -12.08 21.07 11.69
N ALA A 69 -10.98 21.79 11.91
CA ALA A 69 -9.66 21.22 12.03
C ALA A 69 -9.57 20.20 13.17
N HIS A 70 -10.14 20.54 14.34
CA HIS A 70 -10.22 19.65 15.48
C HIS A 70 -11.00 18.37 15.18
N GLN A 71 -12.16 18.49 14.51
CA GLN A 71 -12.95 17.32 14.09
C GLN A 71 -12.18 16.42 13.12
N PHE A 72 -11.40 17.01 12.20
CA PHE A 72 -10.52 16.25 11.32
C PHE A 72 -9.43 15.51 12.09
N ARG A 73 -8.79 16.15 13.07
CA ARG A 73 -7.79 15.51 13.94
C ARG A 73 -8.37 14.29 14.63
N LEU A 74 -9.49 14.44 15.33
CA LEU A 74 -10.11 13.32 16.07
C LEU A 74 -10.42 12.13 15.16
N ARG A 75 -10.95 12.37 13.95
CA ARG A 75 -11.24 11.31 12.97
C ARG A 75 -9.97 10.67 12.42
N ALA A 76 -8.92 11.44 12.21
CA ALA A 76 -7.65 10.93 11.73
C ALA A 76 -6.91 10.12 12.80
N GLU A 77 -6.94 10.56 14.06
CA GLU A 77 -6.40 9.83 15.23
C GLU A 77 -7.11 8.49 15.44
N GLU A 78 -8.45 8.47 15.36
CA GLU A 78 -9.23 7.24 15.45
C GLU A 78 -8.83 6.25 14.34
N ARG A 79 -8.77 6.73 13.09
CA ARG A 79 -8.34 5.91 11.96
C ARG A 79 -6.90 5.41 12.12
N HIS A 80 -6.00 6.26 12.61
CA HIS A 80 -4.61 5.88 12.84
C HIS A 80 -4.49 4.81 13.92
N SER A 81 -5.22 4.97 15.03
CA SER A 81 -5.27 3.99 16.12
C SER A 81 -5.80 2.63 15.64
N GLN A 82 -6.82 2.63 14.77
CA GLN A 82 -7.30 1.39 14.13
C GLN A 82 -6.20 0.74 13.28
N VAL A 83 -5.45 1.51 12.49
CA VAL A 83 -4.32 0.99 11.70
C VAL A 83 -3.25 0.37 12.60
N LEU A 84 -2.87 1.03 13.70
CA LEU A 84 -1.91 0.49 14.66
C LEU A 84 -2.42 -0.80 15.31
N ALA A 85 -3.70 -0.84 15.72
CA ALA A 85 -4.29 -2.03 16.32
C ALA A 85 -4.25 -3.24 15.37
N LEU A 86 -4.47 -3.03 14.06
CA LEU A 86 -4.32 -4.11 13.06
C LEU A 86 -2.88 -4.62 12.97
N VAL A 87 -1.91 -3.71 13.02
CA VAL A 87 -0.48 -4.06 12.95
C VAL A 87 -0.04 -4.80 14.21
N GLU A 88 -0.43 -4.31 15.40
CA GLU A 88 -0.11 -4.92 16.70
C GLU A 88 -0.76 -6.30 16.87
N ALA A 89 -1.99 -6.47 16.37
CA ALA A 89 -2.67 -7.77 16.34
C ALA A 89 -2.05 -8.76 15.35
N GLY A 90 -1.06 -8.33 14.55
CA GLY A 90 -0.45 -9.16 13.52
C GLY A 90 -1.43 -9.53 12.42
N ASP A 91 -2.31 -8.60 12.02
CA ASP A 91 -3.31 -8.86 10.99
C ASP A 91 -2.66 -9.32 9.67
N THR A 92 -3.14 -10.45 9.13
CA THR A 92 -2.64 -11.08 7.90
C THR A 92 -3.69 -11.15 6.79
N ARG A 93 -4.72 -10.29 6.83
CA ARG A 93 -5.84 -10.33 5.88
C ARG A 93 -5.45 -9.86 4.49
N CYS A 94 -4.49 -8.94 4.36
CA CYS A 94 -3.98 -8.56 3.04
C CYS A 94 -3.12 -9.70 2.49
N PRO A 95 -3.44 -10.27 1.32
CA PRO A 95 -2.73 -11.44 0.81
C PRO A 95 -1.36 -11.12 0.16
N LEU A 96 -1.14 -9.85 -0.21
CA LEU A 96 0.15 -9.34 -0.72
C LEU A 96 0.37 -7.92 -0.19
N ASP A 97 1.16 -7.84 0.87
CA ASP A 97 1.59 -6.62 1.54
C ASP A 97 3.08 -6.37 1.26
N LEU A 98 3.37 -5.27 0.54
CA LEU A 98 4.74 -4.89 0.24
C LEU A 98 5.51 -4.48 1.49
N HIS A 99 4.85 -3.97 2.53
CA HIS A 99 5.53 -3.62 3.79
C HIS A 99 5.95 -4.88 4.56
N ALA A 100 5.17 -5.95 4.50
CA ALA A 100 5.54 -7.24 5.10
C ALA A 100 6.76 -7.87 4.41
N LEU A 101 6.87 -7.74 3.08
CA LEU A 101 7.96 -8.32 2.28
C LEU A 101 9.21 -7.44 2.22
N LEU A 102 9.02 -6.12 2.08
CA LEU A 102 10.03 -5.11 1.81
C LEU A 102 9.79 -3.90 2.73
N PRO A 103 10.04 -4.04 4.05
CA PRO A 103 9.59 -3.07 5.04
C PRO A 103 10.15 -1.68 4.81
N VAL A 104 9.30 -0.69 5.06
CA VAL A 104 9.68 0.72 5.10
C VAL A 104 10.51 0.93 6.37
N PRO A 105 11.72 1.50 6.29
CA PRO A 105 12.56 1.79 7.44
C PRO A 105 11.85 2.64 8.48
N GLU A 106 12.05 2.34 9.75
CA GLU A 106 11.46 3.07 10.88
C GLU A 106 11.76 4.59 10.85
N SER A 107 12.95 4.96 10.40
CA SER A 107 13.35 6.36 10.22
C SER A 107 12.53 7.11 9.17
N LEU A 108 11.97 6.41 8.19
CA LEU A 108 11.03 6.95 7.21
C LEU A 108 9.59 6.85 7.68
N LEU A 109 9.23 5.78 8.42
CA LEU A 109 7.91 5.69 9.06
C LEU A 109 7.64 6.92 9.93
N ARG A 110 8.64 7.38 10.71
CA ARG A 110 8.57 8.61 11.52
C ARG A 110 8.33 9.90 10.73
N ARG A 111 8.64 9.93 9.43
CA ARG A 111 8.44 11.11 8.58
C ARG A 111 7.04 11.20 7.98
N GLY A 112 6.31 10.08 7.97
CA GLY A 112 4.98 10.01 7.39
C GLY A 112 4.96 9.97 5.85
N LEU A 113 3.76 9.80 5.30
CA LEU A 113 3.51 9.67 3.86
C LEU A 113 3.65 11.00 3.09
N SER A 114 3.41 12.13 3.75
CA SER A 114 3.49 13.47 3.14
C SER A 114 4.93 13.92 2.90
N ASP A 115 5.90 13.38 3.65
CA ASP A 115 7.33 13.69 3.49
C ASP A 115 7.85 13.20 2.13
N SER A 116 8.52 14.11 1.41
CA SER A 116 9.04 13.86 0.06
C SER A 116 10.08 12.74 0.01
N ARG A 117 10.87 12.54 1.07
CA ARG A 117 11.87 11.46 1.19
C ARG A 117 11.19 10.11 1.37
N SER A 118 10.11 10.04 2.15
CA SER A 118 9.31 8.82 2.28
C SER A 118 8.76 8.38 0.92
N ARG A 119 8.14 9.30 0.16
CA ARG A 119 7.63 9.01 -1.19
C ARG A 119 8.72 8.67 -2.20
N ALA A 120 9.86 9.37 -2.14
CA ALA A 120 11.01 9.08 -2.97
C ALA A 120 11.55 7.66 -2.72
N TRP A 121 11.66 7.27 -1.44
CA TRP A 121 12.07 5.92 -1.07
C TRP A 121 11.10 4.87 -1.59
N LEU A 122 9.78 5.05 -1.43
CA LEU A 122 8.79 4.10 -1.94
C LEU A 122 8.91 3.96 -3.47
N ARG A 123 9.06 5.08 -4.18
CA ARG A 123 9.29 5.06 -5.63
C ARG A 123 10.57 4.32 -6.01
N GLU A 124 11.64 4.49 -5.24
CA GLU A 124 12.94 3.87 -5.50
C GLU A 124 12.95 2.38 -5.15
N GLN A 125 12.34 1.99 -4.04
CA GLN A 125 12.39 0.60 -3.56
C GLN A 125 11.24 -0.24 -4.09
N TRP A 126 10.05 0.35 -4.23
CA TRP A 126 8.84 -0.36 -4.65
C TRP A 126 8.41 -0.02 -6.07
N GLY A 127 8.69 1.19 -6.55
CA GLY A 127 8.24 1.68 -7.87
C GLY A 127 6.91 2.43 -7.82
N VAL A 128 6.26 2.46 -6.65
CA VAL A 128 4.99 3.14 -6.37
C VAL A 128 5.15 4.06 -5.16
N GLU A 129 4.27 5.04 -4.98
CA GLU A 129 4.33 5.99 -3.85
C GLU A 129 3.40 5.64 -2.68
N THR A 130 2.52 4.66 -2.88
CA THR A 130 1.54 4.24 -1.89
C THR A 130 1.48 2.71 -1.83
N ALA A 131 0.99 2.17 -0.71
CA ALA A 131 0.74 0.74 -0.61
C ALA A 131 -0.34 0.29 -1.61
N LEU A 132 -0.23 -0.97 -2.05
CA LEU A 132 -1.20 -1.59 -2.95
C LEU A 132 -2.63 -1.53 -2.35
N ARG A 133 -3.63 -1.45 -3.22
CA ARG A 133 -5.04 -1.32 -2.84
C ARG A 133 -5.86 -2.49 -3.36
N LYS A 134 -6.91 -2.85 -2.61
CA LYS A 134 -7.88 -3.91 -2.95
C LYS A 134 -7.20 -5.20 -3.41
N VAL A 135 -6.17 -5.60 -2.67
CA VAL A 135 -5.36 -6.78 -2.99
C VAL A 135 -6.18 -8.04 -2.74
N VAL A 136 -6.24 -8.92 -3.73
CA VAL A 136 -6.98 -10.19 -3.68
C VAL A 136 -6.14 -11.32 -4.27
N VAL A 137 -6.38 -12.55 -3.79
CA VAL A 137 -5.90 -13.76 -4.48
C VAL A 137 -6.87 -14.08 -5.60
N LEU A 138 -6.36 -14.24 -6.82
CA LEU A 138 -7.17 -14.60 -7.98
C LEU A 138 -7.31 -16.13 -8.08
N PRO A 139 -8.46 -16.63 -8.56
CA PRO A 139 -8.67 -18.07 -8.71
C PRO A 139 -7.67 -18.66 -9.71
N GLU A 140 -7.12 -19.84 -9.39
CA GLU A 140 -6.26 -20.58 -10.32
C GLU A 140 -7.03 -20.83 -11.62
N LYS A 141 -6.52 -20.30 -12.75
CA LYS A 141 -6.97 -20.77 -14.06
C LYS A 141 -6.52 -22.22 -14.20
N LYS A 142 -7.48 -23.16 -14.26
CA LYS A 142 -7.23 -24.58 -14.54
C LYS A 142 -6.64 -24.75 -15.94
N ASN A 143 -5.34 -24.51 -16.13
CA ASN A 143 -4.66 -24.89 -17.35
C ASN A 143 -4.48 -26.41 -17.37
N ARG A 144 -5.08 -27.05 -18.37
CA ARG A 144 -5.18 -28.51 -18.57
C ARG A 144 -3.87 -29.21 -18.98
N SER A 145 -2.70 -28.58 -18.86
CA SER A 145 -1.44 -29.16 -19.33
C SER A 145 -0.46 -29.42 -18.18
N THR A 146 -0.17 -30.70 -17.98
CA THR A 146 1.05 -31.27 -17.37
C THR A 146 1.66 -30.49 -16.19
N LYS A 147 0.92 -30.39 -15.07
CA LYS A 147 1.53 -30.04 -13.77
C LYS A 147 2.56 -31.12 -13.43
N SER A 148 3.86 -30.78 -13.50
CA SER A 148 4.83 -31.45 -12.64
C SER A 148 4.30 -31.34 -11.21
N ILE A 149 4.17 -32.47 -10.52
CA ILE A 149 3.51 -32.62 -9.21
C ILE A 149 4.07 -31.64 -8.15
N LYS A 150 5.25 -31.04 -8.38
CA LYS A 150 5.95 -30.17 -7.42
C LYS A 150 5.88 -28.66 -7.74
N SER A 151 5.20 -28.24 -8.80
CA SER A 151 5.13 -26.81 -9.20
C SER A 151 3.75 -26.20 -8.93
N ARG A 152 3.73 -25.01 -8.31
CA ARG A 152 2.53 -24.22 -7.99
C ARG A 152 2.63 -22.84 -8.63
N ALA A 153 1.48 -22.26 -8.99
CA ALA A 153 1.38 -20.86 -9.40
C ALA A 153 0.29 -20.16 -8.56
N LEU A 154 0.64 -19.02 -7.98
CA LEU A 154 -0.24 -18.16 -7.18
C LEU A 154 -0.38 -16.83 -7.90
N GLN A 155 -1.60 -16.30 -8.00
CA GLN A 155 -1.86 -15.05 -8.70
C GLN A 155 -2.59 -14.07 -7.79
N TYR A 156 -2.15 -12.81 -7.82
CA TYR A 156 -2.74 -11.70 -7.09
C TYR A 156 -3.32 -10.67 -8.06
N GLY A 157 -4.41 -10.03 -7.67
CA GLY A 157 -4.94 -8.83 -8.32
C GLY A 157 -4.90 -7.66 -7.35
N PHE A 158 -4.51 -6.48 -7.82
CA PHE A 158 -4.43 -5.28 -6.99
C PHE A 158 -4.49 -4.01 -7.83
N PHE A 159 -4.70 -2.88 -7.16
CA PHE A 159 -4.55 -1.55 -7.73
C PHE A 159 -3.31 -0.85 -7.19
N SER A 160 -2.63 -0.11 -8.04
CA SER A 160 -1.55 0.79 -7.66
C SER A 160 -1.77 2.18 -8.26
N GLU A 161 -1.25 3.21 -7.60
CA GLU A 161 -1.43 4.59 -8.02
C GLU A 161 -0.35 4.99 -9.03
N LYS A 162 -0.77 5.50 -10.20
CA LYS A 162 0.05 6.10 -11.29
C LYS A 162 1.10 5.20 -11.96
N SER A 163 1.47 4.09 -11.33
CA SER A 163 2.61 3.26 -11.74
C SER A 163 2.49 1.85 -11.17
N LEU A 164 3.19 0.90 -11.77
CA LEU A 164 3.26 -0.48 -11.31
C LEU A 164 4.47 -0.70 -10.37
N PRO A 165 4.40 -1.66 -9.43
CA PRO A 165 5.45 -1.92 -8.45
C PRO A 165 6.63 -2.74 -9.03
N GLU A 166 7.13 -2.38 -10.22
CA GLU A 166 8.17 -3.13 -10.92
C GLU A 166 9.47 -3.23 -10.12
N ARG A 167 9.81 -2.17 -9.36
CA ARG A 167 11.03 -2.20 -8.53
C ARG A 167 10.88 -3.17 -7.37
N ALA A 168 9.70 -3.23 -6.72
CA ALA A 168 9.43 -4.25 -5.71
C ALA A 168 9.57 -5.65 -6.31
N VAL A 169 8.95 -5.90 -7.47
CA VAL A 169 8.99 -7.21 -8.12
C VAL A 169 10.42 -7.65 -8.44
N ARG A 170 11.27 -6.77 -9.01
CA ARG A 170 12.68 -7.09 -9.26
C ARG A 170 13.45 -7.46 -7.99
N ARG A 171 13.20 -6.77 -6.88
CA ARG A 171 13.81 -7.11 -5.58
C ARG A 171 13.32 -8.45 -5.06
N LEU A 172 12.02 -8.73 -5.19
CA LEU A 172 11.46 -10.02 -4.80
C LEU A 172 12.06 -11.16 -5.63
N THR A 173 12.27 -10.97 -6.94
CA THR A 173 12.99 -11.93 -7.78
C THR A 173 14.40 -12.22 -7.27
N ALA A 174 15.13 -11.20 -6.82
CA ALA A 174 16.47 -11.39 -6.25
C ALA A 174 16.44 -12.09 -4.87
N LEU A 175 15.45 -11.80 -4.04
CA LEU A 175 15.28 -12.40 -2.70
C LEU A 175 14.76 -13.84 -2.76
N TRP A 176 14.02 -14.20 -3.82
CA TRP A 176 13.40 -15.50 -4.01
C TRP A 176 13.83 -16.12 -5.34
N PRO A 177 15.10 -16.55 -5.48
CA PRO A 177 15.66 -16.98 -6.76
C PRO A 177 15.01 -18.26 -7.32
N ALA A 178 14.33 -19.05 -6.49
CA ALA A 178 13.59 -20.24 -6.92
C ALA A 178 12.18 -19.91 -7.50
N LEU A 179 11.74 -18.64 -7.38
CA LEU A 179 10.43 -18.18 -7.81
C LEU A 179 10.53 -17.31 -9.06
N HIS A 180 9.53 -17.43 -9.93
CA HIS A 180 9.36 -16.62 -11.12
C HIS A 180 8.20 -15.66 -10.88
N PHE A 181 8.42 -14.37 -11.14
CA PHE A 181 7.46 -13.31 -10.95
C PHE A 181 7.07 -12.70 -12.29
N THR A 182 5.77 -12.65 -12.58
CA THR A 182 5.23 -12.02 -13.79
C THR A 182 4.24 -10.94 -13.38
N LEU A 183 4.57 -9.68 -13.68
CA LEU A 183 3.70 -8.53 -13.43
C LEU A 183 3.09 -8.07 -14.76
N VAL A 184 1.77 -7.93 -14.80
CA VAL A 184 1.04 -7.54 -16.01
C VAL A 184 -0.06 -6.53 -15.67
N GLU A 185 -0.06 -5.39 -16.34
CA GLU A 185 -1.17 -4.44 -16.30
C GLU A 185 -2.42 -5.04 -16.96
N ARG A 186 -3.59 -4.74 -16.40
CA ARG A 186 -4.89 -5.20 -16.90
C ARG A 186 -5.85 -4.04 -16.96
N GLU A 187 -6.77 -4.10 -17.90
CA GLU A 187 -7.92 -3.21 -17.89
C GLU A 187 -8.79 -3.54 -16.66
N ALA A 188 -9.20 -2.51 -15.92
CA ALA A 188 -10.21 -2.64 -14.89
C ALA A 188 -11.57 -2.79 -15.59
N PHE A 189 -12.32 -3.86 -15.27
CA PHE A 189 -13.66 -4.10 -15.79
C PHE A 189 -14.67 -3.03 -15.34
#